data_AF-Q8GFG0-F1
#
_entry.id   AF-Q8GFG0-F1
#
_cell.length_a   1.000
_cell.length_b   1.000
_cell.length_c   1.000
_cell.angle_alpha   90.00
_cell.angle_beta   90.00
_cell.angle_gamma   90.00
#
_symmetry.space_group_name_H-M   'P 1'
#
loop_
_entity.id
_entity.type
_entity.pdbx_description
1 polymer ?
#
loop_
_entity_poly.entity_id
_entity_poly.type
_entity_poly.pdbx_seq_one_letter_code
_entity_poly.pdbx_strand_id
1 'polypeptide(L)'
;MKVGIRIPGAGPWAGPEAITEVSRYAEKIGFDSLWMTDHVALPTRVETPYPYTSDGKFLWDPATPYLDCLTSLTWAAAATERIELGTSCLILPWRPLVQTAKTLVSIDVMSRGRLSVAIGVGWMKEQFELLGAPFKDRGKRTTEMVNAMRHMWKEDEVDFDGDFYQLHDFKMYPKPVRGTIPVWFAGYSTASLRRIAAIGDGWHPLAIAPDEYAGYLATL
;
A
#
# COMPACT_ATOMS: atom_id res chain seq x y z
N MET A 1 -4.87 -14.37 -17.44
CA MET A 1 -5.25 -13.17 -16.67
C MET A 1 -5.32 -13.58 -15.22
N LYS A 2 -4.67 -12.84 -14.30
CA LYS A 2 -4.79 -13.07 -12.85
C LYS A 2 -5.99 -12.27 -12.30
N VAL A 3 -6.66 -12.80 -11.29
CA VAL A 3 -7.83 -12.17 -10.66
C VAL A 3 -7.62 -12.08 -9.16
N GLY A 4 -7.77 -10.88 -8.60
CA GLY A 4 -7.69 -10.61 -7.17
C GLY A 4 -9.03 -10.19 -6.57
N ILE A 5 -9.14 -10.27 -5.25
CA ILE A 5 -10.32 -9.81 -4.50
C ILE A 5 -9.90 -8.99 -3.28
N ARG A 6 -10.72 -8.00 -2.92
CA ARG A 6 -10.52 -7.22 -1.69
C ARG A 6 -11.05 -8.00 -0.48
N ILE A 7 -10.25 -8.10 0.59
CA ILE A 7 -10.73 -8.70 1.85
C ILE A 7 -11.72 -7.76 2.56
N PRO A 8 -12.67 -8.29 3.37
CA PRO A 8 -13.68 -7.48 4.05
C PRO A 8 -13.10 -6.74 5.27
N GLY A 9 -12.06 -5.93 5.09
CA GLY A 9 -11.42 -5.16 6.15
C GLY A 9 -12.07 -3.79 6.41
N ALA A 10 -13.10 -3.41 5.64
CA ALA A 10 -13.92 -2.23 5.91
C ALA A 10 -15.39 -2.51 5.64
N GLY A 11 -16.27 -1.88 6.42
CA GLY A 11 -17.71 -2.08 6.35
C GLY A 11 -18.25 -2.92 7.52
N PRO A 12 -19.54 -3.32 7.46
CA PRO A 12 -20.21 -4.01 8.57
C PRO A 12 -19.64 -5.38 8.90
N TRP A 13 -18.84 -5.98 8.00
CA TRP A 13 -18.21 -7.28 8.19
C TRP A 13 -16.72 -7.18 8.54
N ALA A 14 -16.21 -5.99 8.85
CA ALA A 14 -14.81 -5.82 9.24
C ALA A 14 -14.53 -6.56 10.56
N GLY A 15 -13.93 -7.74 10.46
CA GLY A 15 -13.69 -8.61 11.60
C GLY A 15 -12.92 -9.88 11.24
N PRO A 16 -12.41 -10.61 12.25
CA PRO A 16 -11.54 -11.76 12.05
C PRO A 16 -12.24 -12.93 11.33
N GLU A 17 -13.53 -13.17 11.60
CA GLU A 17 -14.30 -14.26 10.98
C GLU A 17 -14.41 -14.04 9.47
N ALA A 18 -14.90 -12.86 9.06
CA ALA A 18 -15.11 -12.54 7.65
C ALA A 18 -13.79 -12.53 6.87
N ILE A 19 -12.71 -11.97 7.42
CA ILE A 19 -11.39 -12.01 6.78
C ILE A 19 -10.93 -13.46 6.61
N THR A 20 -11.07 -14.29 7.64
CA THR A 20 -10.65 -15.70 7.59
C THR A 20 -11.41 -16.49 6.54
N GLU A 21 -12.75 -16.39 6.55
CA GLU A 21 -13.62 -17.14 5.64
C GLU A 21 -13.40 -16.71 4.19
N VAL A 22 -13.42 -15.41 3.90
CA VAL A 22 -13.21 -14.90 2.53
C VAL A 22 -11.82 -15.26 2.04
N SER A 23 -10.78 -15.11 2.86
CA SER A 23 -9.39 -15.41 2.43
C SER A 23 -9.21 -16.89 2.08
N ARG A 24 -9.71 -17.79 2.93
CA ARG A 24 -9.64 -19.25 2.68
C ARG A 24 -10.48 -19.66 1.48
N TYR A 25 -11.69 -19.11 1.37
CA TYR A 25 -12.58 -19.45 0.26
C TYR A 25 -12.04 -18.95 -1.08
N ALA A 26 -11.52 -17.71 -1.12
CA ALA A 26 -10.88 -17.15 -2.30
C ALA A 26 -9.69 -18.00 -2.77
N GLU A 27 -8.81 -18.43 -1.86
CA GLU A 27 -7.73 -19.35 -2.18
C GLU A 27 -8.24 -20.71 -2.69
N LYS A 28 -9.28 -21.26 -2.05
CA LYS A 28 -9.88 -22.55 -2.43
C LYS A 28 -10.45 -22.54 -3.85
N ILE A 29 -11.07 -21.44 -4.26
CA ILE A 29 -11.69 -21.31 -5.59
C ILE A 29 -10.75 -20.74 -6.65
N GLY A 30 -9.48 -20.47 -6.29
CA GLY A 30 -8.43 -20.13 -7.24
C GLY A 30 -8.27 -18.64 -7.56
N PHE A 31 -8.66 -17.73 -6.66
CA PHE A 31 -8.20 -16.34 -6.78
C PHE A 31 -6.68 -16.26 -6.62
N ASP A 32 -6.06 -15.37 -7.38
CA ASP A 32 -4.60 -15.20 -7.38
C ASP A 32 -4.12 -14.34 -6.21
N SER A 33 -4.93 -13.39 -5.74
CA SER A 33 -4.49 -12.39 -4.76
C SER A 33 -5.62 -11.82 -3.88
N LEU A 34 -5.25 -11.45 -2.66
CA LEU A 34 -6.07 -10.74 -1.67
C LEU A 34 -5.57 -9.32 -1.49
N TRP A 35 -6.48 -8.34 -1.49
CA TRP A 35 -6.13 -6.92 -1.44
C TRP A 35 -6.78 -6.19 -0.26
N MET A 36 -6.03 -5.27 0.37
CA MET A 36 -6.54 -4.42 1.44
C MET A 36 -6.23 -2.94 1.18
N THR A 37 -7.23 -2.09 1.37
CA THR A 37 -7.17 -0.62 1.22
C THR A 37 -6.73 0.03 2.53
N ASP A 38 -6.21 1.27 2.48
CA ASP A 38 -5.59 1.92 3.65
C ASP A 38 -6.30 3.19 4.11
N HIS A 39 -6.77 3.18 5.35
CA HIS A 39 -7.16 4.36 6.14
C HIS A 39 -6.87 4.11 7.61
N VAL A 40 -6.44 5.15 8.32
CA VAL A 40 -6.12 5.05 9.76
C VAL A 40 -7.29 5.52 10.63
N ALA A 41 -7.79 6.72 10.37
CA ALA A 41 -8.92 7.31 11.10
C ALA A 41 -9.62 8.34 10.19
N LEU A 42 -10.84 8.03 9.77
CA LEU A 42 -11.58 8.87 8.83
C LEU A 42 -12.02 10.19 9.50
N PRO A 43 -11.63 11.36 8.97
CA PRO A 43 -12.09 12.63 9.48
C PRO A 43 -13.61 12.81 9.28
N THR A 44 -14.27 13.44 10.25
CA THR A 44 -15.70 13.78 10.15
C THR A 44 -15.96 14.99 9.24
N ARG A 45 -14.92 15.77 8.92
CA ARG A 45 -14.95 16.89 7.98
C ARG A 45 -13.78 16.73 7.01
N VAL A 46 -14.09 16.68 5.71
CA VAL A 46 -13.13 16.58 4.62
C VAL A 46 -13.42 17.71 3.63
N GLU A 47 -12.47 18.63 3.48
CA GLU A 47 -12.54 19.75 2.52
C GLU A 47 -11.76 19.43 1.25
N THR A 48 -10.73 18.59 1.37
CA THR A 48 -9.94 18.13 0.23
C THR A 48 -10.80 17.26 -0.69
N PRO A 49 -10.98 17.60 -1.97
CA PRO A 49 -11.82 16.80 -2.86
C PRO A 49 -11.24 15.41 -3.11
N TYR A 50 -12.08 14.38 -3.09
CA TYR A 50 -11.71 13.03 -3.49
C TYR A 50 -11.46 13.00 -5.01
N PRO A 51 -10.25 12.65 -5.47
CA PRO A 51 -9.89 12.83 -6.89
C PRO A 51 -10.50 11.78 -7.83
N TYR A 52 -11.22 10.77 -7.31
CA TYR A 52 -11.73 9.64 -8.08
C TYR A 52 -13.27 9.59 -8.15
N THR A 53 -13.96 10.63 -7.69
CA THR A 53 -15.40 10.82 -7.88
C THR A 53 -15.66 12.18 -8.50
N SER A 54 -16.70 12.27 -9.34
CA SER A 54 -17.04 13.51 -10.04
C SER A 54 -17.54 14.61 -9.09
N ASP A 55 -18.12 14.24 -7.95
CA ASP A 55 -18.63 15.16 -6.93
C ASP A 55 -17.59 15.47 -5.84
N GLY A 56 -16.39 14.89 -5.94
CA GLY A 56 -15.32 15.05 -4.97
C GLY A 56 -15.61 14.44 -3.59
N LYS A 57 -16.68 13.65 -3.44
CA LYS A 57 -17.04 13.03 -2.16
C LYS A 57 -16.36 11.68 -1.99
N PHE A 58 -15.85 11.46 -0.79
CA PHE A 58 -15.32 10.17 -0.41
C PHE A 58 -16.44 9.16 -0.09
N LEU A 59 -16.18 7.88 -0.37
CA LEU A 59 -17.21 6.84 -0.40
C LEU A 59 -17.54 6.23 0.97
N TRP A 60 -16.64 6.35 1.96
CA TRP A 60 -16.84 5.74 3.27
C TRP A 60 -17.36 6.77 4.28
N ASP A 61 -18.41 6.37 5.00
CA ASP A 61 -18.87 7.10 6.18
C ASP A 61 -17.80 7.02 7.28
N PRO A 62 -17.48 8.12 7.99
CA PRO A 62 -16.49 8.13 9.07
C PRO A 62 -16.77 7.13 10.21
N ALA A 63 -18.03 6.73 10.40
CA ALA A 63 -18.43 5.70 11.37
C ALA A 63 -18.27 4.27 10.83
N THR A 64 -17.85 4.09 9.57
CA THR A 64 -17.60 2.77 9.00
C THR A 64 -16.46 2.07 9.74
N PRO A 65 -16.66 0.86 10.30
CA PRO A 65 -15.57 0.06 10.81
C PRO A 65 -14.52 -0.18 9.72
N TYR A 66 -13.28 0.21 9.99
CA TYR A 66 -12.16 0.12 9.04
C TYR A 66 -10.93 -0.38 9.78
N LEU A 67 -10.48 -1.59 9.44
CA LEU A 67 -9.32 -2.21 10.06
C LEU A 67 -8.03 -1.69 9.42
N ASP A 68 -6.95 -1.65 10.21
CA ASP A 68 -5.62 -1.31 9.70
C ASP A 68 -5.23 -2.27 8.56
N CYS A 69 -4.68 -1.69 7.49
CA CYS A 69 -4.38 -2.40 6.26
C CYS A 69 -3.37 -3.53 6.47
N LEU A 70 -2.26 -3.26 7.16
CA LEU A 70 -1.15 -4.21 7.33
C LEU A 70 -1.51 -5.32 8.33
N THR A 71 -2.25 -4.97 9.38
CA THR A 71 -2.77 -5.91 10.36
C THR A 71 -3.77 -6.88 9.72
N SER A 72 -4.70 -6.36 8.90
CA SER A 72 -5.68 -7.19 8.18
C SER A 72 -5.01 -8.16 7.20
N LEU A 73 -3.98 -7.70 6.47
CA LEU A 73 -3.20 -8.57 5.60
C LEU A 73 -2.39 -9.61 6.36
N THR A 74 -1.86 -9.26 7.54
CA THR A 74 -1.18 -10.23 8.41
C THR A 74 -2.14 -11.34 8.85
N TRP A 75 -3.37 -10.99 9.21
CA TRP A 75 -4.40 -11.95 9.57
C TRP A 75 -4.79 -12.85 8.39
N ALA A 76 -4.98 -12.26 7.20
CA ALA A 76 -5.24 -13.01 5.97
C ALA A 76 -4.07 -13.94 5.59
N ALA A 77 -2.83 -13.49 5.81
CA ALA A 77 -1.62 -14.28 5.59
C ALA A 77 -1.61 -15.54 6.46
N ALA A 78 -1.98 -15.41 7.74
CA ALA A 78 -2.05 -16.53 8.67
C ALA A 78 -3.18 -17.53 8.33
N ALA A 79 -4.24 -17.08 7.65
CA ALA A 79 -5.37 -17.91 7.26
C ALA A 79 -5.17 -18.67 5.93
N THR A 80 -4.09 -18.39 5.18
CA THR A 80 -3.87 -18.87 3.80
C THR A 80 -2.44 -19.36 3.58
N GLU A 81 -2.23 -20.16 2.52
CA GLU A 81 -0.92 -20.79 2.29
C GLU A 81 -0.21 -20.35 1.01
N ARG A 82 -0.96 -19.97 -0.03
CA ARG A 82 -0.46 -19.81 -1.41
C ARG A 82 -0.89 -18.50 -2.07
N ILE A 83 -2.10 -18.02 -1.82
CA ILE A 83 -2.68 -16.82 -2.46
C ILE A 83 -1.80 -15.58 -2.20
N GLU A 84 -1.56 -14.74 -3.21
CA GLU A 84 -0.77 -13.53 -3.04
C GLU A 84 -1.51 -12.51 -2.16
N LEU A 85 -0.77 -11.62 -1.51
CA LEU A 85 -1.30 -10.59 -0.62
C LEU A 85 -0.85 -9.22 -1.14
N GLY A 86 -1.73 -8.23 -1.11
CA GLY A 86 -1.31 -6.88 -1.45
C GLY A 86 -2.12 -5.74 -0.86
N THR A 87 -1.48 -4.58 -0.83
CA THR A 87 -2.12 -3.32 -0.43
C THR A 87 -2.72 -2.64 -1.66
N SER A 88 -3.85 -1.95 -1.54
CA SER A 88 -4.55 -1.30 -2.67
C SER A 88 -5.18 0.03 -2.25
N CYS A 89 -4.44 1.11 -2.04
CA CYS A 89 -2.99 1.17 -1.90
C CYS A 89 -2.65 1.59 -0.46
N LEU A 90 -1.45 1.24 0.00
CA LEU A 90 -0.89 1.71 1.27
C LEU A 90 -0.47 3.17 1.11
N ILE A 91 -0.98 4.08 1.92
CA ILE A 91 -0.51 5.47 1.84
C ILE A 91 0.79 5.57 2.62
N LEU A 92 1.89 5.56 1.89
CA LEU A 92 3.22 5.48 2.47
C LEU A 92 3.65 6.75 3.24
N PRO A 93 3.45 7.99 2.73
CA PRO A 93 4.11 9.17 3.28
C PRO A 93 3.53 9.67 4.61
N TRP A 94 2.44 9.10 5.11
CA TRP A 94 1.96 9.38 6.48
C TRP A 94 2.49 8.40 7.53
N ARG A 95 3.28 7.39 7.12
CA ARG A 95 3.76 6.32 8.01
C ARG A 95 5.21 6.56 8.44
N PRO A 96 5.59 6.13 9.65
CA PRO A 96 7.00 6.12 10.06
C PRO A 96 7.81 5.16 9.17
N LEU A 97 8.87 5.67 8.53
CA LEU A 97 9.64 4.93 7.50
C LEU A 97 10.21 3.61 8.01
N VAL A 98 11.04 3.63 9.05
CA VAL A 98 11.75 2.44 9.55
C VAL A 98 10.78 1.38 10.08
N GLN A 99 9.73 1.80 10.79
CA GLN A 99 8.69 0.90 11.29
C GLN A 99 7.91 0.27 10.14
N THR A 100 7.55 1.05 9.11
CA THR A 100 6.85 0.52 7.93
C THR A 100 7.69 -0.50 7.20
N ALA A 101 8.97 -0.21 6.99
CA ALA A 101 9.92 -1.13 6.38
C ALA A 101 10.01 -2.46 7.15
N LYS A 102 10.08 -2.39 8.49
CA LYS A 102 10.10 -3.57 9.37
C LYS A 102 8.79 -4.36 9.29
N THR A 103 7.65 -3.69 9.30
CA THR A 103 6.33 -4.34 9.24
C THR A 103 6.17 -5.08 7.90
N LEU A 104 6.52 -4.44 6.78
CA LEU A 104 6.40 -5.06 5.46
C LEU A 104 7.28 -6.30 5.33
N VAL A 105 8.55 -6.25 5.76
CA VAL A 105 9.42 -7.44 5.70
C VAL A 105 9.00 -8.54 6.66
N SER A 106 8.40 -8.17 7.81
CA SER A 106 7.80 -9.15 8.73
C SER A 106 6.63 -9.88 8.07
N ILE A 107 5.73 -9.15 7.40
CA ILE A 107 4.61 -9.75 6.66
C ILE A 107 5.10 -10.60 5.49
N ASP A 108 6.11 -10.14 4.75
CA ASP A 108 6.72 -10.90 3.67
C ASP A 108 7.25 -12.25 4.19
N VAL A 109 8.01 -12.26 5.29
CA VAL A 109 8.50 -13.49 5.91
C VAL A 109 7.38 -14.38 6.44
N MET A 110 6.43 -13.83 7.20
CA MET A 110 5.29 -14.59 7.74
C MET A 110 4.41 -15.20 6.64
N SER A 111 4.29 -14.50 5.51
CA SER A 111 3.55 -14.97 4.34
C SER A 111 4.39 -15.86 3.40
N ARG A 112 5.67 -16.09 3.68
CA ARG A 112 6.61 -16.86 2.82
C ARG A 112 6.81 -16.23 1.44
N GLY A 113 6.93 -14.92 1.38
CA GLY A 113 7.25 -14.19 0.15
C GLY A 113 6.03 -13.89 -0.73
N ARG A 114 4.82 -13.80 -0.15
CA ARG A 114 3.56 -13.60 -0.89
C ARG A 114 3.12 -12.13 -0.96
N LEU A 115 3.88 -11.19 -0.38
CA LEU A 115 3.48 -9.79 -0.28
C LEU A 115 3.88 -8.98 -1.53
N SER A 116 2.94 -8.21 -2.07
CA SER A 116 3.18 -7.12 -3.02
C SER A 116 2.59 -5.82 -2.46
N VAL A 117 3.32 -4.71 -2.54
CA VAL A 117 2.93 -3.46 -1.89
C VAL A 117 2.57 -2.42 -2.93
N ALA A 118 1.27 -2.26 -3.25
CA ALA A 118 0.84 -1.09 -4.00
C ALA A 118 0.74 0.12 -3.07
N ILE A 119 1.44 1.21 -3.40
CA ILE A 119 1.55 2.42 -2.59
C ILE A 119 0.90 3.63 -3.25
N GLY A 120 0.25 4.45 -2.41
CA GLY A 120 -0.30 5.74 -2.79
C GLY A 120 0.47 6.87 -2.13
N VAL A 121 0.51 8.02 -2.79
CA VAL A 121 1.05 9.26 -2.20
C VAL A 121 0.03 9.96 -1.29
N GLY A 122 -1.22 9.51 -1.26
CA GLY A 122 -2.31 10.07 -0.46
C GLY A 122 -2.94 11.34 -1.05
N TRP A 123 -4.22 11.53 -0.78
CA TRP A 123 -5.01 12.67 -1.29
C TRP A 123 -5.64 13.49 -0.16
N MET A 124 -6.04 12.87 0.95
CA MET A 124 -6.81 13.49 2.03
C MET A 124 -5.89 14.25 3.00
N LYS A 125 -5.79 15.58 2.86
CA LYS A 125 -4.90 16.44 3.66
C LYS A 125 -5.19 16.35 5.15
N GLU A 126 -6.46 16.25 5.52
CA GLU A 126 -6.96 16.22 6.90
C GLU A 126 -6.43 14.98 7.65
N GLN A 127 -6.31 13.84 6.98
CA GLN A 127 -5.74 12.63 7.58
C GLN A 127 -4.22 12.73 7.72
N PHE A 128 -3.52 13.45 6.82
CA PHE A 128 -2.10 13.77 7.02
C PHE A 128 -1.90 14.66 8.25
N GLU A 129 -2.73 15.68 8.42
CA GLU A 129 -2.68 16.58 9.58
C GLU A 129 -2.92 15.82 10.89
N LEU A 130 -3.93 14.95 10.91
CA LEU A 130 -4.22 14.08 12.07
C LEU A 130 -3.03 13.18 12.45
N LEU A 131 -2.29 12.68 11.46
CA LEU A 131 -1.14 11.80 11.65
C LEU A 131 0.19 12.56 11.82
N GLY A 132 0.17 13.90 11.82
CA GLY A 132 1.38 14.72 11.93
C GLY A 132 2.32 14.61 10.72
N ALA A 133 1.80 14.25 9.55
CA ALA A 133 2.58 13.99 8.35
C ALA A 133 2.58 15.17 7.35
N PRO A 134 3.69 15.44 6.66
CA PRO A 134 3.78 16.54 5.70
C PRO A 134 3.03 16.21 4.39
N PHE A 135 2.03 17.03 4.05
CA PHE A 135 1.22 16.85 2.84
C PHE A 135 1.86 17.42 1.56
N LYS A 136 2.57 18.54 1.67
CA LYS A 136 3.08 19.31 0.51
C LYS A 136 4.04 18.48 -0.36
N ASP A 137 5.02 17.84 0.27
CA ASP A 137 6.10 17.10 -0.42
C ASP A 137 5.86 15.59 -0.44
N ARG A 138 4.63 15.13 -0.15
CA ARG A 138 4.28 13.71 0.02
C ARG A 138 4.72 12.83 -1.15
N GLY A 139 4.66 13.34 -2.38
CA GLY A 139 5.10 12.60 -3.58
C GLY A 139 6.62 12.40 -3.66
N LYS A 140 7.43 13.41 -3.27
CA LYS A 140 8.89 13.28 -3.22
C LYS A 140 9.30 12.37 -2.06
N ARG A 141 8.71 12.58 -0.88
CA ARG A 141 8.90 11.72 0.30
C ARG A 141 8.57 10.26 0.02
N THR A 142 7.45 9.98 -0.66
CA THR A 142 7.11 8.60 -1.05
C THR A 142 8.20 7.96 -1.90
N THR A 143 8.78 8.71 -2.84
CA THR A 143 9.86 8.22 -3.72
C THR A 143 11.09 7.84 -2.89
N GLU A 144 11.52 8.74 -2.01
CA GLU A 144 12.68 8.52 -1.15
C GLU A 144 12.45 7.39 -0.14
N MET A 145 11.26 7.31 0.46
CA MET A 145 10.88 6.22 1.36
C MET A 145 11.00 4.86 0.69
N VAL A 146 10.59 4.72 -0.58
CA VAL A 146 10.75 3.45 -1.31
C VAL A 146 12.22 3.09 -1.50
N ASN A 147 13.05 4.07 -1.88
CA ASN A 147 14.48 3.86 -2.05
C ASN A 147 15.15 3.47 -0.71
N ALA A 148 14.80 4.16 0.38
CA ALA A 148 15.28 3.85 1.72
C ALA A 148 14.82 2.47 2.21
N MET A 149 13.56 2.09 1.97
CA MET A 149 13.05 0.75 2.29
C MET A 149 13.80 -0.35 1.55
N ARG A 150 14.00 -0.19 0.23
CA ARG A 150 14.77 -1.15 -0.57
C ARG A 150 16.23 -1.23 -0.10
N HIS A 151 16.84 -0.11 0.25
CA HIS A 151 18.19 -0.08 0.82
C HIS A 151 18.25 -0.84 2.16
N MET A 152 17.33 -0.58 3.09
CA MET A 152 17.22 -1.31 4.37
C MET A 152 17.04 -2.82 4.19
N TRP A 153 16.26 -3.23 3.20
CA TRP A 153 16.01 -4.64 2.90
C TRP A 153 17.18 -5.35 2.21
N LYS A 154 18.03 -4.61 1.49
CA LYS A 154 19.11 -5.18 0.68
C LYS A 154 20.44 -5.22 1.43
N GLU A 155 20.85 -4.11 2.02
CA GLU A 155 22.19 -3.96 2.60
C GLU A 155 22.29 -4.61 3.98
N ASP A 156 23.44 -5.19 4.33
CA ASP A 156 23.64 -5.78 5.67
C ASP A 156 23.63 -4.70 6.75
N GLU A 157 24.39 -3.63 6.54
CA GLU A 157 24.43 -2.41 7.32
C GLU A 157 23.87 -1.24 6.50
N VAL A 158 23.02 -0.43 7.12
CA VAL A 158 22.26 0.62 6.45
C VAL A 158 22.97 1.95 6.62
N ASP A 159 23.29 2.56 5.48
CA ASP A 159 23.75 3.93 5.37
C ASP A 159 23.01 4.61 4.21
N PHE A 160 22.07 5.50 4.55
CA PHE A 160 21.20 6.17 3.61
C PHE A 160 21.09 7.66 3.97
N ASP A 161 21.61 8.50 3.07
CA ASP A 161 21.55 9.96 3.16
C ASP A 161 20.67 10.51 2.02
N GLY A 162 19.41 10.81 2.34
CA GLY A 162 18.42 11.35 1.41
C GLY A 162 18.08 12.82 1.70
N ASP A 163 17.15 13.40 0.94
CA ASP A 163 16.70 14.79 1.17
C ASP A 163 15.80 14.92 2.41
N PHE A 164 15.07 13.84 2.75
CA PHE A 164 14.08 13.81 3.82
C PHE A 164 14.42 12.85 4.96
N TYR A 165 15.27 11.85 4.71
CA TYR A 165 15.63 10.81 5.67
C TYR A 165 17.13 10.55 5.69
N GLN A 166 17.72 10.65 6.88
CA GLN A 166 19.10 10.26 7.17
C GLN A 166 19.08 9.06 8.12
N LEU A 167 19.70 7.96 7.72
CA LEU A 167 19.61 6.65 8.37
C LEU A 167 21.01 6.00 8.37
N HIS A 168 21.62 5.85 9.55
CA HIS A 168 22.99 5.34 9.68
C HIS A 168 23.09 4.36 10.86
N ASP A 169 24.13 3.52 10.84
CA ASP A 169 24.59 2.72 11.98
C ASP A 169 23.58 1.68 12.50
N PHE A 170 22.79 1.06 11.62
CA PHE A 170 21.92 -0.06 12.01
C PHE A 170 21.78 -1.14 10.93
N LYS A 171 21.29 -2.31 11.36
CA LYS A 171 20.96 -3.44 10.49
C LYS A 171 19.47 -3.72 10.55
N MET A 172 18.86 -4.08 9.42
CA MET A 172 17.46 -4.52 9.38
C MET A 172 17.36 -6.01 9.02
N TYR A 173 16.89 -6.80 9.98
CA TYR A 173 16.58 -8.23 9.81
C TYR A 173 15.16 -8.57 10.29
N PRO A 174 14.46 -9.53 9.68
CA PRO A 174 14.89 -10.39 8.56
C PRO A 174 14.99 -9.63 7.23
N LYS A 175 15.61 -10.25 6.21
CA LYS A 175 15.57 -9.79 4.81
C LYS A 175 14.35 -10.36 4.09
N PRO A 176 13.84 -9.72 3.02
CA PRO A 176 12.75 -10.28 2.24
C PRO A 176 13.05 -11.68 1.72
N VAL A 177 12.04 -12.54 1.69
CA VAL A 177 12.14 -13.97 1.33
C VAL A 177 12.71 -14.15 -0.08
N ARG A 178 12.35 -13.24 -1.00
CA ARG A 178 12.79 -13.26 -2.40
C ARG A 178 13.91 -12.25 -2.69
N GLY A 179 14.56 -11.72 -1.65
CA GLY A 179 15.56 -10.65 -1.75
C GLY A 179 14.99 -9.25 -2.02
N THR A 180 13.71 -9.15 -2.39
CA THR A 180 12.97 -7.90 -2.56
C THR A 180 11.48 -8.11 -2.27
N ILE A 181 10.76 -7.01 -2.04
CA ILE A 181 9.30 -6.97 -1.97
C ILE A 181 8.82 -6.10 -3.15
N PRO A 182 7.96 -6.60 -4.07
CA PRO A 182 7.45 -5.80 -5.17
C PRO A 182 6.72 -4.54 -4.67
N VAL A 183 7.08 -3.39 -5.21
CA VAL A 183 6.45 -2.09 -4.92
C VAL A 183 5.79 -1.53 -6.16
N TRP A 184 4.46 -1.45 -6.15
CA TRP A 184 3.68 -0.87 -7.24
C TRP A 184 3.21 0.53 -6.85
N PHE A 185 3.09 1.45 -7.79
CA PHE A 185 2.56 2.77 -7.48
C PHE A 185 1.12 2.93 -7.99
N ALA A 186 0.29 3.56 -7.18
CA ALA A 186 -1.09 3.85 -7.50
C ALA A 186 -1.29 5.27 -8.05
N GLY A 187 -2.35 5.41 -8.86
CA GLY A 187 -2.77 6.67 -9.49
C GLY A 187 -2.23 6.85 -10.90
N TYR A 188 -2.72 7.88 -11.59
CA TYR A 188 -2.52 8.08 -13.03
C TYR A 188 -2.10 9.52 -13.40
N SER A 189 -1.76 10.37 -12.41
CA SER A 189 -1.19 11.69 -12.71
C SER A 189 0.15 11.56 -13.45
N THR A 190 0.55 12.56 -14.24
CA THR A 190 1.88 12.56 -14.90
C THR A 190 3.02 12.37 -13.92
N ALA A 191 2.93 12.94 -12.71
CA ALA A 191 3.93 12.75 -11.66
C ALA A 191 3.92 11.32 -11.08
N SER A 192 2.76 10.65 -11.04
CA SER A 192 2.67 9.24 -10.67
C SER A 192 3.29 8.35 -11.74
N LEU A 193 2.95 8.56 -13.01
CA LEU A 193 3.47 7.77 -14.15
C LEU A 193 4.98 7.90 -14.27
N ARG A 194 5.54 9.11 -14.18
CA ARG A 194 7.00 9.31 -14.15
C ARG A 194 7.68 8.55 -13.00
N ARG A 195 7.04 8.49 -11.83
CA ARG A 195 7.57 7.74 -10.67
C ARG A 195 7.51 6.24 -10.90
N ILE A 196 6.41 5.75 -11.48
CA ILE A 196 6.24 4.34 -11.89
C ILE A 196 7.38 3.95 -12.83
N ALA A 197 7.59 4.71 -13.91
CA ALA A 197 8.64 4.42 -14.89
C ALA A 197 10.06 4.47 -14.28
N ALA A 198 10.30 5.37 -13.32
CA ALA A 198 11.62 5.54 -12.71
C ALA A 198 11.98 4.45 -11.69
N ILE A 199 11.04 4.04 -10.82
CA ILE A 199 11.34 3.17 -9.66
C ILE A 199 10.28 2.11 -9.35
N GLY A 200 9.16 2.06 -10.07
CA GLY A 200 8.07 1.12 -9.79
C GLY A 200 8.32 -0.28 -10.34
N ASP A 201 7.93 -1.30 -9.58
CA ASP A 201 7.89 -2.70 -10.08
C ASP A 201 6.55 -3.00 -10.79
N GLY A 202 5.61 -2.06 -10.76
CA GLY A 202 4.28 -2.18 -11.35
C GLY A 202 3.43 -0.93 -11.19
N TRP A 203 2.32 -0.91 -11.91
CA TRP A 203 1.31 0.15 -11.87
C TRP A 203 -0.01 -0.39 -11.31
N HIS A 204 -0.57 0.30 -10.32
CA HIS A 204 -1.86 -0.04 -9.69
C HIS A 204 -2.89 1.08 -9.92
N PRO A 205 -3.44 1.20 -11.14
CA PRO A 205 -4.38 2.26 -11.44
C PRO A 205 -5.67 2.13 -10.64
N LEU A 206 -6.33 3.26 -10.40
CA LEU A 206 -7.65 3.32 -9.77
C LEU A 206 -8.61 4.05 -10.71
N ALA A 207 -9.81 3.49 -10.87
CA ALA A 207 -10.93 4.11 -11.57
C ALA A 207 -10.61 4.57 -13.01
N ILE A 208 -9.86 3.75 -13.76
CA ILE A 208 -9.65 3.96 -15.20
C ILE A 208 -10.48 2.97 -16.01
N ALA A 209 -11.03 3.41 -17.13
CA ALA A 209 -11.72 2.54 -18.06
C ALA A 209 -10.72 1.76 -18.96
N PRO A 210 -11.09 0.57 -19.48
CA PRO A 210 -10.20 -0.23 -20.33
C PRO A 210 -9.66 0.50 -21.56
N ASP A 211 -10.43 1.41 -22.16
CA ASP A 211 -10.09 2.22 -23.32
C ASP A 211 -9.10 3.35 -22.99
N GLU A 212 -9.11 3.87 -21.76
CA GLU A 212 -8.16 4.87 -21.29
C GLU A 212 -6.79 4.28 -20.97
N TYR A 213 -6.73 2.97 -20.68
CA TYR A 213 -5.51 2.28 -20.24
C TYR A 213 -4.36 2.43 -21.25
N ALA A 214 -4.63 2.27 -22.54
CA ALA A 214 -3.62 2.35 -23.59
C ALA A 214 -2.97 3.75 -23.67
N GLY A 215 -3.73 4.81 -23.41
CA GLY A 215 -3.22 6.18 -23.42
C GLY A 215 -2.22 6.44 -22.30
N TYR A 216 -2.48 5.89 -21.11
CA TYR A 216 -1.56 6.01 -19.98
C TYR A 216 -0.29 5.17 -20.16
N LEU A 217 -0.40 3.98 -20.75
CA LEU A 217 0.77 3.15 -21.05
C LEU A 217 1.75 3.85 -22.01
N ALA A 218 1.26 4.64 -22.97
CA ALA A 218 2.13 5.39 -23.87
C ALA A 218 2.95 6.51 -23.16
N THR A 219 2.65 6.80 -21.89
CA THR A 219 3.34 7.79 -21.06
C THR A 219 4.39 7.16 -20.11
N LEU A 220 4.37 5.83 -19.94
CA LEU A 220 5.34 5.06 -19.16
C LEU A 220 6.55 4.67 -20.02
#